data_AF-A0A0G0YM51-F1
#
_entry.id   AF-A0A0G0YM51-F1
#
_cell.length_a   1.000
_cell.length_b   1.000
_cell.length_c   1.000
_cell.angle_alpha   90.00
_cell.angle_beta   90.00
_cell.angle_gamma   90.00
#
_symmetry.space_group_name_H-M   'P 1'
#
loop_
_entity.id
_entity.type
_entity.pdbx_description
1 polymer ?
#
loop_
_entity_poly.entity_id
_entity_poly.type
_entity_poly.pdbx_seq_one_letter_code
_entity_poly.pdbx_strand_id
1 'polypeptide(L)' 'IQRASISISNNIAEGFERKSNNELKHFFYIAKGSCGEVRSMSYVALELKYIKKQDFDEIINFCLEIARLLSGFIKTL' A
#
# COMPACT_ATOMS: atom_id res chain seq x y z
N ILE A 1 2.39 -9.93 -6.11
CA ILE A 1 1.23 -9.01 -5.93
C ILE A 1 0.41 -9.37 -4.70
N GLN A 2 -0.17 -10.58 -4.61
CA GLN A 2 -1.05 -10.99 -3.49
C GLN A 2 -0.44 -10.76 -2.10
N ARG A 3 0.78 -11.24 -1.85
CA ARG A 3 1.47 -11.03 -0.56
C ARG A 3 1.65 -9.55 -0.21
N ALA A 4 2.06 -8.73 -1.18
CA ALA A 4 2.23 -7.29 -0.96
C ALA A 4 0.88 -6.61 -0.68
N SER A 5 -0.18 -7.00 -1.40
CA SER A 5 -1.54 -6.48 -1.15
C SER A 5 -2.01 -6.76 0.28
N ILE A 6 -1.89 -8.01 0.75
CA ILE A 6 -2.25 -8.41 2.12
C ILE A 6 -1.33 -7.72 3.16
N SER A 7 -0.05 -7.53 2.82
CA SER A 7 0.90 -6.83 3.70
C SER A 7 0.48 -5.39 4.00
N ILE A 8 -0.22 -4.70 3.08
CA ILE A 8 -0.73 -3.34 3.32
C ILE A 8 -1.69 -3.32 4.50
N SER A 9 -2.75 -4.15 4.46
CA SER A 9 -3.74 -4.19 5.55
C SER A 9 -3.15 -4.71 6.85
N ASN A 10 -2.28 -5.72 6.77
CA ASN A 10 -1.67 -6.32 7.95
C ASN A 10 -0.78 -5.32 8.70
N ASN A 11 0.06 -4.56 7.98
CA ASN A 11 0.91 -3.56 8.62
C ASN A 11 0.12 -2.36 9.15
N ILE A 12 -1.01 -1.98 8.52
CA ILE A 12 -1.89 -0.95 9.08
C ILE A 12 -2.45 -1.42 10.43
N ALA A 13 -3.04 -2.62 10.46
CA ALA A 13 -3.60 -3.18 11.69
C ALA A 13 -2.52 -3.37 12.77
N GLU A 14 -1.37 -3.92 12.40
CA GLU A 14 -0.26 -4.13 13.33
C GLU A 14 0.28 -2.83 13.89
N GLY A 15 0.31 -1.75 13.10
CA GLY A 15 0.66 -0.42 13.56
C GLY A 15 -0.25 0.06 14.69
N PHE A 16 -1.57 -0.11 14.57
CA PHE A 16 -2.54 0.30 15.58
C PHE A 16 -2.43 -0.47 16.90
N GLU A 17 -1.90 -1.69 16.87
CA GLU A 17 -1.63 -2.49 18.07
C GLU A 17 -0.33 -2.07 18.79
N ARG A 18 0.42 -1.09 18.26
CA ARG A 18 1.65 -0.58 18.88
C ARG A 18 1.38 0.53 19.90
N LYS A 19 2.33 0.69 20.83
CA LYS A 19 2.16 1.57 22.00
C LYS A 19 2.64 3.01 21.77
N SER A 20 3.34 3.28 20.68
CA SER A 20 3.94 4.58 20.41
C SER A 20 3.72 5.06 18.98
N ASN A 21 3.64 6.39 18.80
CA ASN A 21 3.56 7.01 17.47
C ASN A 21 4.75 6.63 16.58
N ASN A 22 5.94 6.43 17.15
CA ASN A 22 7.12 6.04 16.39
C ASN A 22 6.97 4.64 15.78
N GLU A 23 6.46 3.68 16.55
CA GLU A 23 6.18 2.33 16.04
C GLU A 23 5.01 2.35 15.04
N LEU A 24 3.93 3.08 15.34
CA LEU A 24 2.79 3.24 14.42
C LEU A 24 3.25 3.81 13.06
N LYS A 25 4.08 4.86 13.06
CA LYS A 25 4.69 5.41 11.85
C LYS A 25 5.53 4.38 11.10
N HIS A 26 6.35 3.59 11.81
CA HIS A 26 7.19 2.56 11.20
C HIS A 26 6.33 1.56 10.40
N PHE A 27 5.28 1.03 11.01
CA PHE A 27 4.35 0.12 10.35
C PHE A 27 3.60 0.77 9.18
N PHE A 28 3.19 2.03 9.31
CA PHE A 28 2.56 2.76 8.20
C PHE A 28 3.52 2.98 7.03
N TYR A 29 4.82 3.17 7.28
CA TYR A 29 5.82 3.21 6.20
C TYR A 29 5.99 1.85 5.52
N ILE A 30 5.95 0.75 6.27
CA ILE A 30 5.96 -0.60 5.67
C ILE A 30 4.73 -0.81 4.78
N ALA A 31 3.53 -0.47 5.28
CA ALA A 31 2.29 -0.57 4.51
C ALA A 31 2.36 0.27 3.22
N LYS A 32 2.89 1.49 3.31
CA LYS A 32 3.11 2.37 2.15
C LYS A 32 4.14 1.78 1.16
N GLY A 33 5.18 1.11 1.66
CA GLY A 33 6.15 0.37 0.85
C GLY A 33 5.49 -0.79 0.08
N SER A 34 4.72 -1.64 0.77
CA SER A 34 3.97 -2.73 0.13
C SER A 34 2.97 -2.22 -0.92
N CYS A 35 2.36 -1.05 -0.69
CA CYS A 35 1.53 -0.38 -1.68
C CYS A 35 2.31 0.04 -2.94
N GLY A 36 3.56 0.50 -2.78
CA GLY A 36 4.49 0.75 -3.88
C GLY A 36 4.83 -0.51 -4.68
N GLU A 37 5.04 -1.65 -4.01
CA GLU A 37 5.30 -2.93 -4.66
C GLU A 37 4.11 -3.42 -5.50
N VAL A 38 2.88 -3.29 -4.97
CA VAL A 38 1.65 -3.63 -5.73
C VAL A 38 1.57 -2.78 -6.98
N ARG A 39 1.77 -1.46 -6.89
CA ARG A 39 1.78 -0.57 -8.07
C ARG A 39 2.81 -1.01 -9.09
N SER A 40 4.06 -1.21 -8.67
CA SER A 40 5.16 -1.59 -9.57
C SER A 40 4.84 -2.90 -10.30
N MET A 41 4.34 -3.90 -9.59
CA MET A 41 4.01 -5.20 -10.18
C MET A 41 2.75 -5.15 -11.06
N SER A 42 1.80 -4.24 -10.79
CA SER A 42 0.65 -4.01 -11.68
C SER A 42 1.07 -3.46 -13.04
N TYR A 43 2.10 -2.60 -13.11
CA TYR A 43 2.66 -2.17 -14.41
C TYR A 43 3.18 -3.35 -15.22
N VAL A 44 3.97 -4.22 -14.58
CA VAL A 44 4.49 -5.44 -15.20
C VAL A 44 3.35 -6.35 -15.65
N ALA A 45 2.32 -6.54 -14.81
CA ALA A 45 1.17 -7.37 -15.15
C ALA A 45 0.37 -6.82 -16.35
N LEU A 46 0.25 -5.50 -16.48
CA LEU A 46 -0.39 -4.87 -17.64
C LEU A 46 0.44 -5.07 -18.91
N GLU A 47 1.76 -4.87 -18.84
CA GLU A 47 2.67 -5.04 -19.98
C GLU A 47 2.66 -6.48 -20.51
N LEU A 48 2.64 -7.46 -19.60
CA LEU A 48 2.51 -8.89 -19.92
C LEU A 48 1.08 -9.31 -20.28
N LYS A 49 0.12 -8.37 -20.33
CA LYS A 49 -1.30 -8.60 -20.64
C LYS A 49 -2.00 -9.62 -19.73
N TYR A 50 -1.56 -9.73 -18.47
CA TYR A 50 -2.23 -10.56 -17.46
C TYR A 50 -3.49 -9.91 -16.88
N ILE A 51 -3.61 -8.59 -16.98
CA ILE A 51 -4.77 -7.81 -16.53
C ILE A 51 -5.19 -6.82 -17.62
N LYS A 52 -6.45 -6.38 -17.58
CA LYS A 52 -6.93 -5.34 -18.51
C LYS A 52 -6.51 -3.96 -18.01
N LYS A 53 -6.51 -2.98 -18.92
CA LYS A 53 -6.23 -1.58 -18.59
C LYS A 53 -7.18 -1.04 -17.51
N GLN A 54 -8.45 -1.42 -17.56
CA GLN A 54 -9.44 -1.05 -16.55
C GLN A 54 -9.05 -1.55 -15.14
N ASP A 55 -8.72 -2.85 -15.00
CA ASP A 55 -8.30 -3.43 -13.72
C ASP A 55 -7.02 -2.77 -13.21
N PHE A 56 -6.08 -2.49 -14.11
CA PHE A 56 -4.85 -1.77 -13.79
C PHE A 56 -5.13 -0.37 -13.23
N ASP A 57 -5.99 0.41 -13.90
CA ASP A 57 -6.30 1.78 -13.50
C ASP A 57 -6.98 1.82 -12.14
N GLU A 58 -7.88 0.88 -11.88
CA GLU A 58 -8.52 0.70 -10.57
C GLU A 58 -7.49 0.38 -9.47
N ILE A 59 -6.59 -0.59 -9.71
CA ILE A 59 -5.54 -0.94 -8.75
C ILE A 59 -4.60 0.25 -8.46
N ILE A 60 -4.21 1.00 -9.49
CA ILE A 60 -3.34 2.17 -9.31
C ILE A 60 -4.05 3.25 -8.50
N ASN A 61 -5.32 3.53 -8.79
CA ASN A 61 -6.10 4.53 -8.05
C ASN A 61 -6.20 4.18 -6.57
N PHE A 62 -6.54 2.94 -6.23
CA PHE A 62 -6.58 2.49 -4.83
C PHE A 62 -5.21 2.61 -4.15
N CYS A 63 -4.14 2.20 -4.84
CA CYS A 63 -2.81 2.31 -4.26
C CYS A 63 -2.39 3.77 -4.01
N LEU A 64 -2.68 4.68 -4.94
CA LEU A 64 -2.37 6.10 -4.77
C LEU A 64 -3.17 6.72 -3.64
N GLU A 65 -4.45 6.36 -3.51
CA GLU A 65 -5.29 6.81 -2.41
C GLU A 65 -4.77 6.34 -1.05
N ILE A 66 -4.48 5.04 -0.91
CA ILE A 66 -3.92 4.47 0.33
C ILE A 66 -2.59 5.16 0.67
N ALA A 67 -1.69 5.31 -0.30
CA ALA A 67 -0.40 5.97 -0.06
C ALA A 67 -0.57 7.43 0.38
N ARG A 68 -1.56 8.15 -0.15
CA ARG A 68 -1.89 9.52 0.24
C ARG A 68 -2.44 9.56 1.67
N LEU A 69 -3.38 8.69 2.01
CA LEU A 69 -3.96 8.59 3.35
C LEU A 69 -2.90 8.26 4.40
N LEU A 70 -2.07 7.25 4.16
CA LEU A 70 -0.95 6.90 5.04
C LEU A 70 0.02 8.07 5.20
N SER A 71 0.37 8.76 4.11
CA SER A 71 1.27 9.91 4.18
C SER A 71 0.66 11.08 4.97
N GLY A 72 -0.64 11.30 4.86
CA GLY A 72 -1.37 12.29 5.63
C GLY A 72 -1.34 11.96 7.12
N PHE A 73 -1.66 10.73 7.48
CA PHE A 73 -1.70 10.29 8.87
C PHE A 73 -0.28 10.28 9.50
N ILE A 74 0.73 9.76 8.80
CA ILE A 74 2.12 9.79 9.29
C ILE A 74 2.57 11.21 9.68
N LYS A 75 2.11 12.25 8.98
CA LYS A 75 2.43 13.65 9.31
C LYS A 75 1.75 14.18 10.57
N THR A 76 0.64 13.59 11.00
CA THR A 76 -0.09 14.01 12.21
C THR A 76 0.36 13.27 13.48
N LEU A 77 1.03 12.14 13.32
CA LEU A 77 1.63 11.35 14.40
C LEU A 77 2.95 11.98 14.86
#